data_AF-A0A8H5N4R4-F1
#
_entry.id   AF-A0A8H5N4R4-F1
#
_cell.length_a   1.000
_cell.length_b   1.000
_cell.length_c   1.000
_cell.angle_alpha   90.00
_cell.angle_beta   90.00
_cell.angle_gamma   90.00
#
_symmetry.space_group_name_H-M   'P 1'
#
loop_
_entity.id
_entity.type
_entity.pdbx_description
1 polymer ?
#
loop_
_entity_poly.entity_id
_entity_poly.type
_entity_poly.pdbx_seq_one_letter_code
_entity_poly.pdbx_strand_id
1 'polypeptide(L)'
;MAGGLSLNQYLRDKMKIMAKEASPLTNIIGCEGFDVQTAVARGAVYHGIQANSQSYQPIVQVSGRASGEGYGLESSADRSILWLVNPGDELSAGGQNRRPVPPQAVWQGRDGCFYVNMYRQEGPDAIPGFASCLSWNAVGELQNLGFNFHWDGTRMHYVLLYQGNQQVPLTIENYYDL
;
A
#
# COMPACT_ATOMS: atom_id res chain seq x y z
N MET A 1 7.66 22.59 -41.29
CA MET A 1 6.63 23.52 -41.79
C MET A 1 5.28 22.82 -41.70
N ALA A 2 4.18 23.54 -41.43
CA ALA A 2 2.82 22.98 -41.34
C ALA A 2 1.83 23.86 -42.13
N GLY A 3 0.74 23.26 -42.62
CA GLY A 3 -0.32 23.95 -43.36
C GLY A 3 -0.11 24.08 -44.88
N GLY A 4 -1.14 24.45 -45.62
CA GLY A 4 -1.17 24.41 -47.09
C GLY A 4 -0.14 25.30 -47.81
N LEU A 5 0.30 26.40 -47.20
CA LEU A 5 1.32 27.30 -47.77
C LEU A 5 2.70 26.62 -47.91
N SER A 6 2.96 25.61 -47.09
CA SER A 6 4.22 24.85 -47.12
C SER A 6 4.31 23.83 -48.27
N LEU A 7 3.27 23.73 -49.11
CA LEU A 7 3.30 22.95 -50.34
C LEU A 7 3.91 23.72 -51.52
N ASN A 8 4.02 25.05 -51.41
CA ASN A 8 4.62 25.87 -52.45
C ASN A 8 6.15 25.71 -52.43
N GLN A 9 6.71 25.17 -53.52
CA GLN A 9 8.13 24.85 -53.62
C GLN A 9 9.03 26.09 -53.48
N TYR A 10 8.65 27.20 -54.13
CA TYR A 10 9.37 28.47 -54.05
C TYR A 10 9.45 28.98 -52.60
N LEU A 11 8.34 28.93 -51.85
CA LEU A 11 8.32 29.35 -50.44
C LEU A 11 9.16 28.43 -49.56
N ARG A 12 9.14 27.11 -49.80
CA ARG A 12 9.99 26.15 -49.06
C ARG A 12 11.47 26.43 -49.25
N ASP A 13 11.90 26.66 -50.49
CA ASP A 13 13.30 26.89 -50.80
C ASP A 13 13.78 28.24 -50.24
N LYS A 14 12.93 29.28 -50.33
CA LYS A 14 13.21 30.57 -49.70
C LYS A 14 13.34 30.47 -48.17
N MET A 15 12.47 29.71 -47.50
CA MET A 15 12.56 29.48 -46.06
C MET A 15 13.79 28.66 -45.66
N LYS A 16 14.20 27.68 -46.45
CA LYS A 16 15.45 26.93 -46.22
C LYS A 16 16.68 27.82 -46.28
N ILE A 17 16.74 28.72 -47.26
CA ILE A 17 17.84 29.69 -47.39
C ILE A 17 17.89 30.59 -46.14
N MET A 18 16.76 31.23 -45.80
CA MET A 18 16.69 32.11 -44.63
C MET A 18 17.02 31.40 -43.31
N ALA A 19 16.56 30.17 -43.11
CA ALA A 19 16.86 29.43 -41.89
C ALA A 19 18.35 29.04 -41.81
N LYS A 20 18.99 28.71 -42.93
CA LYS A 20 20.42 28.41 -42.98
C LYS A 20 21.28 29.65 -42.73
N GLU A 21 20.83 30.82 -43.19
CA GLU A 21 21.46 32.11 -42.89
C GLU A 21 21.32 32.48 -41.41
N ALA A 22 20.14 32.27 -40.82
CA ALA A 22 19.89 32.59 -39.41
C ALA A 22 20.49 31.58 -38.42
N SER A 23 20.54 30.29 -38.80
CA SER A 23 21.08 29.21 -37.99
C SER A 23 21.61 28.07 -38.87
N PRO A 24 22.91 28.07 -39.19
CA PRO A 24 23.52 27.11 -40.12
C PRO A 24 23.41 25.64 -39.71
N LEU A 25 23.20 25.38 -38.41
CA LEU A 25 23.07 24.05 -37.82
C LEU A 25 21.61 23.55 -37.78
N THR A 26 20.64 24.40 -38.11
CA THR A 26 19.23 24.01 -38.07
C THR A 26 18.88 23.18 -39.31
N ASN A 27 18.63 21.90 -39.09
CA ASN A 27 18.21 20.99 -40.17
C ASN A 27 16.68 21.06 -40.34
N ILE A 28 16.21 21.63 -41.44
CA ILE A 28 14.77 21.62 -41.74
C ILE A 28 14.40 20.24 -42.28
N ILE A 29 13.87 19.41 -41.39
CA ILE A 29 13.27 18.13 -41.76
C ILE A 29 11.99 18.42 -42.56
N GLY A 30 12.04 18.17 -43.87
CA GLY A 30 10.87 18.18 -44.72
C GLY A 30 10.11 16.87 -44.55
N CYS A 31 8.90 16.91 -43.99
CA CYS A 31 8.00 15.77 -44.06
C CYS A 31 7.46 15.69 -45.50
N GLU A 32 7.90 14.70 -46.26
CA GLU A 32 7.34 14.45 -47.60
C GLU A 32 5.95 13.82 -47.48
N GLY A 33 4.95 14.46 -48.11
CA GLY A 33 3.58 13.94 -48.22
C GLY A 33 2.48 14.85 -47.68
N PHE A 34 1.23 14.41 -47.84
CA PHE A 34 -0.03 15.06 -47.41
C PHE A 34 -0.11 15.35 -45.91
N ASP A 35 0.85 14.88 -45.11
CA ASP A 35 0.85 14.94 -43.65
C ASP A 35 0.98 16.38 -43.11
N VAL A 36 1.56 17.28 -43.89
CA VAL A 36 1.87 18.66 -43.49
C VAL A 36 0.62 19.51 -43.23
N GLN A 37 -0.49 19.24 -43.93
CA GLN A 37 -1.74 19.97 -43.74
C GLN A 37 -2.44 19.60 -42.43
N THR A 38 -2.25 18.38 -41.96
CA THR A 38 -2.92 17.86 -40.75
C THR A 38 -2.04 17.87 -39.52
N ALA A 39 -0.77 18.25 -39.64
CA ALA A 39 0.20 18.27 -38.54
C ALA A 39 -0.29 19.04 -37.29
N VAL A 40 -0.98 20.17 -37.48
CA VAL A 40 -1.54 20.95 -36.37
C VAL A 40 -2.70 20.21 -35.69
N ALA A 41 -3.63 19.67 -36.49
CA ALA A 41 -4.75 18.89 -35.97
C ALA A 41 -4.28 17.61 -35.26
N ARG A 42 -3.28 16.91 -35.81
CA ARG A 42 -2.63 15.76 -35.17
C ARG A 42 -1.97 16.15 -33.86
N GLY A 43 -1.22 17.24 -33.82
CA GLY A 43 -0.63 17.77 -32.59
C GLY A 43 -1.69 18.08 -31.53
N ALA A 44 -2.81 18.70 -31.92
CA ALA A 44 -3.93 18.98 -31.03
C ALA A 44 -4.62 17.71 -30.52
N VAL A 45 -4.80 16.70 -31.37
CA VAL A 45 -5.34 15.38 -30.99
C VAL A 45 -4.39 14.65 -30.05
N TYR A 46 -3.09 14.62 -30.33
CA TYR A 46 -2.09 14.02 -29.42
C TYR A 46 -2.04 14.74 -28.08
N HIS A 47 -2.07 16.08 -28.08
CA HIS A 47 -2.15 16.87 -26.85
C HIS A 47 -3.46 16.61 -26.10
N GLY A 48 -4.59 16.50 -26.80
CA GLY A 48 -5.89 16.14 -26.21
C GLY A 48 -5.90 14.73 -25.63
N ILE A 49 -5.30 13.76 -26.31
CA ILE A 49 -5.10 12.41 -25.80
C ILE A 49 -4.20 12.45 -24.57
N GLN A 50 -3.06 13.14 -24.59
CA GLN A 50 -2.16 13.26 -23.43
C GLN A 50 -2.83 13.96 -22.24
N ALA A 51 -3.54 15.07 -22.49
CA ALA A 51 -4.28 15.79 -21.46
C ALA A 51 -5.43 14.95 -20.87
N ASN A 52 -6.12 14.15 -21.69
CA ASN A 52 -7.21 13.26 -21.24
C ASN A 52 -6.75 11.88 -20.77
N SER A 53 -5.48 11.50 -20.99
CA SER A 53 -4.90 10.26 -20.46
C SER A 53 -4.22 10.47 -19.12
N GLN A 54 -3.97 11.71 -18.70
CA GLN A 54 -3.58 12.03 -17.32
C GLN A 54 -4.66 11.68 -16.28
N SER A 55 -5.93 11.51 -16.68
CA SER A 55 -7.01 11.07 -15.78
C SER A 55 -7.14 9.54 -15.67
N TYR A 56 -6.35 8.77 -16.41
CA TYR A 56 -6.20 7.33 -16.21
C TYR A 56 -4.84 7.05 -15.56
N GLN A 57 -4.61 7.62 -14.38
CA GLN A 57 -3.70 6.94 -13.47
C GLN A 57 -4.37 5.60 -13.14
N PRO A 58 -3.71 4.44 -13.37
CA PRO A 58 -4.25 3.20 -12.85
C PRO A 58 -4.44 3.42 -11.36
N ILE A 59 -5.68 3.28 -10.88
CA ILE A 59 -5.93 3.19 -9.45
C ILE A 59 -5.05 2.02 -9.01
N VAL A 60 -3.92 2.33 -8.36
CA VAL A 60 -2.99 1.31 -7.88
C VAL A 60 -3.75 0.58 -6.78
N GLN A 61 -4.38 -0.53 -7.17
CA GLN A 61 -5.12 -1.36 -6.24
C GLN A 61 -4.09 -2.18 -5.45
N VAL A 62 -3.76 -1.68 -4.27
CA VAL A 62 -2.87 -2.37 -3.35
C VAL A 62 -3.59 -3.61 -2.84
N SER A 63 -3.14 -4.80 -3.26
CA SER A 63 -3.72 -6.08 -2.83
C SER A 63 -3.16 -6.55 -1.48
N GLY A 64 -1.93 -6.16 -1.16
CA GLY A 64 -1.23 -6.53 0.07
C GLY A 64 -0.18 -5.51 0.46
N ARG A 65 0.25 -5.56 1.72
CA ARG A 65 1.34 -4.75 2.29
C ARG A 65 2.19 -5.63 3.19
N ALA A 66 3.51 -5.51 3.06
CA ALA A 66 4.42 -6.08 4.04
C ALA A 66 4.27 -5.33 5.37
N SER A 67 4.12 -6.06 6.48
CA SER A 67 4.11 -5.47 7.80
C SER A 67 5.48 -4.89 8.13
N GLY A 68 5.56 -3.61 8.50
CA GLY A 68 6.81 -3.05 9.03
C GLY A 68 7.13 -3.54 10.45
N GLU A 69 6.12 -4.07 11.14
CA GLU A 69 6.16 -4.38 12.56
C GLU A 69 5.79 -5.84 12.83
N GLY A 70 6.30 -6.38 13.93
CA GLY A 70 5.98 -7.69 14.44
C GLY A 70 4.99 -7.62 15.59
N TYR A 71 4.09 -8.60 15.67
CA TYR A 71 3.15 -8.80 16.76
C TYR A 71 3.19 -10.24 17.23
N GLY A 72 3.39 -10.45 18.52
CA GLY A 72 3.48 -11.78 19.12
C GLY A 72 2.84 -11.84 20.49
N LEU A 73 2.56 -13.05 20.95
CA LEU A 73 1.99 -13.29 22.28
C LEU A 73 3.01 -13.98 23.18
N GLU A 74 3.02 -13.63 24.46
CA GLU A 74 3.83 -14.35 25.45
C GLU A 74 3.27 -15.74 25.72
N SER A 75 4.13 -16.75 25.62
CA SER A 75 3.86 -18.13 26.00
C SER A 75 3.74 -18.27 27.52
N SER A 76 2.67 -18.91 27.96
CA SER A 76 2.44 -19.29 29.36
C SER A 76 3.27 -20.46 29.84
N ALA A 77 3.83 -21.25 28.92
CA ALA A 77 4.68 -22.38 29.25
C ALA A 77 6.13 -21.96 29.58
N ASP A 78 6.70 -21.04 28.80
CA ASP A 78 8.14 -20.76 28.81
C ASP A 78 8.50 -19.27 28.68
N ARG A 79 7.52 -18.37 28.68
CA ARG A 79 7.70 -16.91 28.52
C ARG A 79 8.33 -16.49 27.18
N SER A 80 8.38 -17.39 26.20
CA SER A 80 8.83 -17.06 24.84
C SER A 80 7.78 -16.24 24.08
N ILE A 81 8.19 -15.52 23.03
CA ILE A 81 7.27 -14.79 22.16
C ILE A 81 6.84 -15.68 21.00
N LEU A 82 5.54 -15.92 20.89
CA LEU A 82 4.88 -16.64 19.80
C LEU A 82 4.40 -15.63 18.76
N TRP A 83 5.15 -15.49 17.67
CA TRP A 83 4.85 -14.51 16.61
C TRP A 83 3.58 -14.87 15.84
N LEU A 84 2.66 -13.91 15.77
CA LEU A 84 1.45 -13.96 14.94
C LEU A 84 1.67 -13.25 13.59
N VAL A 85 2.44 -12.17 13.62
CA VAL A 85 2.88 -11.40 12.47
C VAL A 85 4.35 -11.08 12.66
N ASN A 86 5.19 -11.40 11.68
CA ASN A 86 6.58 -11.00 11.67
C ASN A 86 6.76 -9.70 10.86
N PRO A 87 7.79 -8.88 11.17
CA PRO A 87 8.22 -7.84 10.25
C PRO A 87 8.53 -8.46 8.88
N GLY A 88 7.96 -7.90 7.82
CA GLY A 88 8.07 -8.39 6.44
C GLY A 88 6.93 -9.32 6.01
N ASP A 89 6.09 -9.82 6.92
CA ASP A 89 4.95 -10.66 6.54
C ASP A 89 3.99 -9.88 5.64
N GLU A 90 3.60 -10.46 4.51
CA GLU A 90 2.64 -9.86 3.60
C GLU A 90 1.21 -10.06 4.14
N LEU A 91 0.53 -8.94 4.40
CA LEU A 91 -0.85 -8.90 4.88
C LEU A 91 -1.75 -8.34 3.78
N SER A 92 -2.94 -8.91 3.65
CA SER A 92 -3.95 -8.44 2.71
C SER A 92 -4.41 -7.02 3.07
N ALA A 93 -4.47 -6.14 2.08
CA ALA A 93 -4.93 -4.76 2.27
C ALA A 93 -6.45 -4.62 2.24
N GLY A 94 -7.17 -5.60 1.67
CA GLY A 94 -8.64 -5.61 1.59
C GLY A 94 -9.30 -6.83 2.23
N GLY A 95 -8.51 -7.84 2.64
CA GLY A 95 -8.97 -9.08 3.24
C GLY A 95 -8.71 -9.16 4.74
N GLN A 96 -9.19 -10.24 5.36
CA GLN A 96 -8.94 -10.52 6.78
C GLN A 96 -7.56 -11.16 6.97
N ASN A 97 -6.79 -10.67 7.93
CA ASN A 97 -5.49 -11.24 8.31
C ASN A 97 -5.65 -11.95 9.66
N ARG A 98 -6.38 -13.07 9.64
CA ARG A 98 -6.65 -13.86 10.85
C ARG A 98 -5.44 -14.68 11.24
N ARG A 99 -5.09 -14.63 12.53
CA ARG A 99 -4.07 -15.44 13.17
C ARG A 99 -4.68 -16.13 14.39
N PRO A 100 -4.66 -17.47 14.46
CA PRO A 100 -5.20 -18.18 15.61
C PRO A 100 -4.41 -17.82 16.87
N VAL A 101 -5.08 -17.74 18.02
CA VAL A 101 -4.42 -17.58 19.31
C VAL A 101 -3.87 -18.95 19.73
N PRO A 102 -2.54 -19.11 19.92
CA PRO A 102 -1.99 -20.36 20.43
C PRO A 102 -2.54 -20.64 21.83
N PRO A 103 -3.00 -21.87 22.13
CA PRO A 103 -3.52 -22.19 23.47
C PRO A 103 -2.49 -21.92 24.58
N GLN A 104 -1.22 -22.17 24.27
CA GLN A 104 -0.10 -21.93 25.18
C GLN A 104 0.25 -20.44 25.36
N ALA A 105 -0.43 -19.51 24.68
CA ALA A 105 -0.28 -18.07 24.92
C ALA A 105 -1.35 -17.54 25.91
N VAL A 106 -2.39 -18.34 26.17
CA VAL A 106 -3.52 -17.93 27.01
C VAL A 106 -3.17 -18.21 28.47
N TRP A 107 -3.39 -17.19 29.28
CA TRP A 107 -3.28 -17.26 30.73
C TRP A 107 -4.67 -17.21 31.36
N GLN A 108 -4.81 -17.87 32.51
CA GLN A 108 -6.04 -17.85 33.29
C GLN A 108 -5.79 -17.14 34.63
N GLY A 109 -6.49 -16.02 34.83
CA GLY A 109 -6.54 -15.28 36.09
C GLY A 109 -7.36 -16.02 37.15
N ARG A 110 -7.16 -15.63 38.41
CA ARG A 110 -7.88 -16.24 39.56
C ARG A 110 -9.37 -15.85 39.62
N ASP A 111 -9.71 -14.77 38.96
CA ASP A 111 -11.06 -14.22 38.78
C ASP A 111 -11.85 -14.91 37.66
N GLY A 112 -11.25 -15.89 36.96
CA GLY A 112 -11.85 -16.55 35.82
C GLY A 112 -11.73 -15.75 34.52
N CYS A 113 -11.01 -14.62 34.54
CA CYS A 113 -10.62 -13.90 33.34
C CYS A 113 -9.52 -14.65 32.61
N PHE A 114 -9.53 -14.59 31.28
CA PHE A 114 -8.42 -15.01 30.45
C PHE A 114 -7.65 -13.78 30.01
N TYR A 115 -6.33 -13.92 29.86
CA TYR A 115 -5.51 -12.84 29.33
C TYR A 115 -4.38 -13.34 28.43
N VAL A 116 -3.90 -12.46 27.57
CA VAL A 116 -2.69 -12.65 26.76
C VAL A 116 -1.82 -11.41 26.87
N ASN A 117 -0.51 -11.62 26.91
CA ASN A 117 0.46 -10.53 26.88
C ASN A 117 0.92 -10.33 25.45
N MET A 118 0.60 -9.18 24.86
CA MET A 118 0.99 -8.81 23.52
C MET A 118 2.37 -8.15 23.54
N TYR A 119 3.24 -8.60 22.65
CA TYR A 119 4.54 -8.01 22.35
C TYR A 119 4.53 -7.40 20.97
N ARG A 120 5.24 -6.28 20.82
CA ARG A 120 5.40 -5.55 19.58
C ARG A 120 6.88 -5.40 19.25
N GLN A 121 7.20 -5.56 17.98
CA GLN A 121 8.51 -5.25 17.43
C GLN A 121 8.34 -4.17 16.36
N GLU A 122 8.86 -2.97 16.59
CA GLU A 122 8.62 -1.80 15.73
C GLU A 122 9.35 -1.86 14.36
N GLY A 123 10.29 -2.79 14.19
CA GLY A 123 11.02 -2.98 12.95
C GLY A 123 11.84 -4.27 12.94
N PRO A 124 12.36 -4.71 11.77
CA PRO A 124 13.06 -6.00 11.62
C PRO A 124 14.20 -6.23 12.63
N ASP A 125 14.93 -5.16 12.97
CA ASP A 125 16.07 -5.20 13.89
C ASP A 125 15.74 -4.62 15.29
N ALA A 126 14.49 -4.22 15.52
CA ALA A 126 14.08 -3.69 16.82
C ALA A 126 14.00 -4.82 17.86
N ILE A 127 14.33 -4.51 19.11
CA ILE A 127 14.13 -5.45 20.22
C ILE A 127 12.63 -5.52 20.52
N PRO A 128 12.01 -6.72 20.57
CA PRO A 128 10.61 -6.86 20.95
C PRO A 128 10.34 -6.30 22.35
N GLY A 129 9.33 -5.45 22.47
CA GLY A 129 8.88 -4.87 23.73
C GLY A 129 7.48 -5.36 24.12
N PHE A 130 7.20 -5.39 25.41
CA PHE A 130 5.84 -5.58 25.91
C PHE A 130 4.97 -4.41 25.45
N ALA A 131 3.83 -4.72 24.84
CA ALA A 131 2.91 -3.73 24.31
C ALA A 131 1.68 -3.54 25.20
N SER A 132 1.01 -4.63 25.58
CA SER A 132 -0.23 -4.57 26.35
C SER A 132 -0.62 -5.92 26.94
N CYS A 133 -1.28 -5.91 28.09
CA CYS A 133 -2.04 -7.06 28.58
C CYS A 133 -3.48 -6.94 28.06
N LEU A 134 -3.98 -7.98 27.41
CA LEU A 134 -5.32 -8.04 26.86
C LEU A 134 -6.11 -9.07 27.65
N SER A 135 -7.10 -8.64 28.42
CA SER A 135 -7.93 -9.50 29.26
C SER A 135 -9.39 -9.54 28.79
N TRP A 136 -10.04 -10.68 28.98
CA TRP A 136 -11.46 -10.87 28.67
C TRP A 136 -12.10 -11.93 29.57
N ASN A 137 -13.40 -11.81 29.76
CA ASN A 137 -14.20 -12.84 30.43
C ASN A 137 -14.47 -14.00 29.47
N ALA A 138 -14.46 -15.22 29.98
CA ALA A 138 -14.69 -16.44 29.19
C ALA A 138 -15.94 -16.35 28.28
N VAL A 139 -15.73 -16.33 26.95
CA VAL A 139 -16.81 -16.47 25.95
C VAL A 139 -16.58 -17.77 25.18
N GLY A 140 -17.02 -18.90 25.75
CA GLY A 140 -16.98 -20.23 25.09
C GLY A 140 -15.59 -20.87 24.99
N GLU A 141 -15.46 -21.87 24.10
CA GLU A 141 -14.21 -22.66 23.94
C GLU A 141 -13.04 -21.86 23.34
N LEU A 142 -11.90 -21.84 24.03
CA LEU A 142 -10.68 -21.11 23.62
C LEU A 142 -10.14 -21.48 22.23
N GLN A 143 -10.50 -22.64 21.68
CA GLN A 143 -9.99 -23.16 20.41
C GLN A 143 -10.42 -22.34 19.18
N ASN A 144 -11.43 -21.48 19.33
CA ASN A 144 -11.97 -20.66 18.24
C ASN A 144 -11.56 -19.18 18.33
N LEU A 145 -10.53 -18.86 19.13
CA LEU A 145 -10.01 -17.51 19.28
C LEU A 145 -8.95 -17.18 18.22
N GLY A 146 -9.06 -15.99 17.64
CA GLY A 146 -8.07 -15.48 16.70
C GLY A 146 -7.99 -13.97 16.70
N PHE A 147 -6.79 -13.43 16.49
CA PHE A 147 -6.62 -12.01 16.19
C PHE A 147 -6.82 -11.77 14.70
N ASN A 148 -7.57 -10.72 14.36
CA ASN A 148 -7.60 -10.21 13.00
C ASN A 148 -6.85 -8.89 12.94
N PHE A 149 -5.81 -8.84 12.11
CA PHE A 149 -4.98 -7.66 11.92
C PHE A 149 -5.48 -6.83 10.74
N HIS A 150 -5.56 -5.51 10.93
CA HIS A 150 -5.92 -4.58 9.86
C HIS A 150 -5.02 -3.34 9.88
N TRP A 151 -4.58 -2.93 8.70
CA TRP A 151 -3.83 -1.70 8.53
C TRP A 151 -4.78 -0.56 8.18
N ASP A 152 -4.80 0.52 8.95
CA ASP A 152 -5.66 1.68 8.68
C ASP A 152 -5.01 2.75 7.77
N GLY A 153 -3.77 2.51 7.35
CA GLY A 153 -2.95 3.48 6.61
C GLY A 153 -1.81 4.05 7.44
N THR A 154 -1.97 4.12 8.76
CA THR A 154 -1.02 4.72 9.71
C THR A 154 -0.41 3.71 10.68
N ARG A 155 -1.21 2.77 11.18
CA ARG A 155 -0.79 1.77 12.17
C ARG A 155 -1.54 0.45 11.97
N MET A 156 -0.95 -0.61 12.52
CA MET A 156 -1.62 -1.91 12.59
C MET A 156 -2.56 -1.88 13.79
N HIS A 157 -3.78 -2.31 13.54
CA HIS A 157 -4.77 -2.60 14.57
C HIS A 157 -5.05 -4.08 14.60
N TYR A 158 -5.50 -4.55 15.75
CA TYR A 158 -5.90 -5.92 15.92
C TYR A 158 -7.17 -5.99 16.78
N VAL A 159 -8.02 -6.96 16.47
CA VAL A 159 -9.21 -7.28 17.25
C VAL A 159 -9.22 -8.77 17.57
N LEU A 160 -9.61 -9.13 18.79
CA LEU A 160 -9.83 -10.52 19.16
C LEU A 160 -11.22 -10.95 18.70
N LEU A 161 -11.27 -12.07 17.97
CA LEU A 161 -12.47 -12.64 17.42
C LEU A 161 -12.72 -14.04 18.00
N TYR A 162 -13.99 -14.37 18.21
CA TYR A 162 -14.51 -15.67 18.57
C TYR A 162 -15.46 -16.18 17.47
N GLN A 163 -15.49 -17.49 17.23
CA GLN A 163 -16.35 -18.14 16.22
C GLN A 163 -16.35 -17.42 14.85
N GLY A 164 -15.16 -17.03 14.38
CA GLY A 164 -14.97 -16.40 13.08
C GLY A 164 -15.05 -14.88 13.10
N ASN A 165 -16.18 -14.27 13.46
CA ASN A 165 -16.39 -12.82 13.33
C ASN A 165 -16.97 -12.13 14.57
N GLN A 166 -17.26 -12.85 15.65
CA GLN A 166 -17.78 -12.21 16.85
C GLN A 166 -16.63 -11.52 17.59
N GLN A 167 -16.65 -10.19 17.62
CA GLN A 167 -15.66 -9.43 18.38
C GLN A 167 -15.85 -9.70 19.87
N VAL A 168 -14.74 -10.08 20.53
CA VAL A 168 -14.71 -10.25 21.98
C VAL A 168 -14.39 -8.89 22.60
N PRO A 169 -15.20 -8.41 23.56
CA PRO A 169 -14.85 -7.22 24.34
C PRO A 169 -13.55 -7.48 25.09
N LEU A 170 -12.53 -6.68 24.79
CA LEU A 170 -11.23 -6.74 25.43
C LEU A 170 -11.09 -5.56 26.40
N THR A 171 -10.56 -5.84 27.58
CA THR A 171 -9.96 -4.81 28.44
C THR A 171 -8.47 -4.74 28.09
N ILE A 172 -8.01 -3.56 27.70
CA ILE A 172 -6.60 -3.30 27.42
C ILE A 172 -6.01 -2.68 28.68
N GLU A 173 -5.20 -3.45 29.39
CA GLU A 173 -4.44 -2.97 30.53
C GLU A 173 -3.12 -2.41 30.00
N ASN A 174 -2.97 -1.09 30.08
CA ASN A 174 -1.73 -0.42 29.72
C ASN A 174 -0.73 -0.59 30.87
N TYR A 175 0.54 -0.83 30.52
CA TYR A 175 1.65 -1.01 31.48
C TYR A 175 1.84 0.18 32.45
N TYR A 176 1.22 1.33 32.18
CA TYR A 176 1.29 2.53 33.02
C TYR A 176 0.25 2.60 34.14
N ASP A 177 -0.66 1.62 34.24
CA ASP A 177 -1.70 1.55 35.29
C ASP A 177 -1.40 0.52 36.39
N LEU A 178 -0.15 0.02 36.47
CA LEU A 178 0.36 -0.85 37.53
C LEU A 178 1.41 -0.15 38.41
#